data_AF-A0AB36JN47-F1
#
_entry.id   AF-A0AB36JN47-F1
#
_cell.length_a   1.000
_cell.length_b   1.000
_cell.length_c   1.000
_cell.angle_alpha   90.00
_cell.angle_beta   90.00
_cell.angle_gamma   90.00
#
_symmetry.space_group_name_H-M   'P 1'
#
loop_
_entity.id
_entity.type
_entity.pdbx_description
1 polymer ?
#
loop_
_entity_poly.entity_id
_entity_poly.type
_entity_poly.pdbx_seq_one_letter_code
_entity_poly.pdbx_strand_id
1 'polypeptide(L)'
;MELNFLGKGVSLSEIGVNEYVYAWKHVDAVLSEIKKLNLVILGGDVYIEKNHRMTLTYDSWYYNRLYTPSDCKLSIDKARGYIYDYIEKNGDLYYFSFIL
;
A
#
# COMPACT_ATOMS: atom_id res chain seq x y z
N MET A 1 10.55 -10.19 -0.01
CA MET A 1 10.77 -9.97 -1.45
C MET A 1 10.53 -8.49 -1.69
N GLU A 2 11.54 -7.76 -2.13
CA GLU A 2 11.44 -6.32 -2.42
C GLU A 2 10.68 -6.15 -3.74
N LEU A 3 9.38 -5.85 -3.66
CA LEU A 3 8.57 -5.61 -4.85
C LEU A 3 8.38 -4.11 -5.00
N ASN A 4 9.24 -3.49 -5.81
CA ASN A 4 8.95 -2.18 -6.38
C ASN A 4 8.09 -2.38 -7.64
N PHE A 5 6.77 -2.36 -7.46
CA PHE A 5 5.82 -2.54 -8.53
C PHE A 5 5.98 -1.42 -9.57
N LEU A 6 6.33 -1.81 -10.79
CA LEU A 6 6.46 -0.93 -11.96
C LEU A 6 7.54 0.17 -11.82
N GLY A 7 8.45 0.07 -10.84
CA GLY A 7 9.42 1.14 -10.56
C GLY A 7 8.79 2.42 -10.01
N LYS A 8 7.55 2.37 -9.52
CA LYS A 8 6.78 3.54 -9.07
C LYS A 8 6.87 3.81 -7.57
N GLY A 9 7.51 2.93 -6.81
CA GLY A 9 7.64 3.05 -5.37
C GLY A 9 8.73 4.05 -4.99
N VAL A 10 8.48 4.77 -3.90
CA VAL A 10 9.49 5.54 -3.16
C VAL A 10 10.06 4.63 -2.08
N SER A 11 11.38 4.45 -2.04
CA SER A 11 12.03 3.64 -1.03
C SER A 11 11.99 4.32 0.33
N LEU A 12 11.72 3.56 1.39
CA LEU A 12 11.81 4.02 2.78
C LEU A 12 13.19 3.75 3.41
N SER A 13 14.19 3.34 2.62
CA SER A 13 15.52 2.99 3.14
C SER A 13 16.17 4.15 3.91
N GLU A 14 15.90 5.39 3.51
CA GLU A 14 16.41 6.60 4.19
C GLU A 14 15.92 6.74 5.64
N ILE A 15 14.80 6.10 5.99
CA ILE A 15 14.26 6.06 7.35
C ILE A 15 14.45 4.70 8.01
N GLY A 16 15.32 3.85 7.46
CA GLY A 16 15.67 2.54 8.02
C GLY A 16 14.63 1.44 7.80
N VAL A 17 13.65 1.66 6.92
CA VAL A 17 12.59 0.69 6.59
C VAL A 17 12.85 0.12 5.20
N ASN A 18 12.95 -1.20 5.08
CA ASN A 18 13.23 -1.87 3.80
C ASN A 18 11.95 -2.16 3.01
N GLU A 19 11.19 -1.11 2.70
CA GLU A 19 9.92 -1.19 1.98
C GLU A 19 9.76 -0.04 0.96
N TYR A 20 8.75 -0.17 0.11
CA TYR A 20 8.37 0.86 -0.85
C TYR A 20 6.96 1.37 -0.56
N VAL A 21 6.78 2.68 -0.68
CA VAL A 21 5.48 3.33 -0.62
C VAL A 21 5.08 3.90 -1.97
N TYR A 22 3.78 3.93 -2.24
CA TYR A 22 3.24 4.34 -3.54
C TYR A 22 2.30 5.52 -3.36
N ALA A 23 2.52 6.57 -4.14
CA ALA A 23 1.58 7.69 -4.20
C ALA A 23 0.19 7.18 -4.61
N TRP A 24 -0.86 7.79 -4.06
CA TRP A 24 -2.26 7.49 -4.38
C TRP A 24 -2.53 7.22 -5.88
N LYS A 25 -2.05 8.11 -6.75
CA LYS A 25 -2.20 8.02 -8.22
C LYS A 25 -1.64 6.74 -8.87
N HIS A 26 -0.88 5.94 -8.14
CA HIS A 26 -0.29 4.69 -8.60
C HIS A 26 -0.92 3.44 -7.98
N VAL A 27 -1.81 3.60 -7.00
CA VAL A 27 -2.40 2.48 -6.23
C VAL A 27 -3.08 1.46 -7.12
N ASP A 28 -3.92 1.87 -8.07
CA ASP A 28 -4.61 0.91 -8.94
C ASP A 28 -3.66 0.08 -9.81
N ALA A 29 -2.56 0.69 -10.27
CA ALA A 29 -1.55 -0.02 -11.03
C ALA A 29 -0.82 -1.05 -10.15
N VAL A 30 -0.50 -0.68 -8.91
CA VAL A 30 0.13 -1.57 -7.92
C VAL A 30 -0.80 -2.73 -7.55
N LEU A 31 -2.06 -2.45 -7.24
CA LEU A 31 -3.06 -3.48 -6.94
C LEU A 31 -3.26 -4.46 -8.12
N SER A 32 -3.19 -3.95 -9.35
CA SER A 32 -3.24 -4.79 -10.56
C SER A 32 -2.06 -5.75 -10.65
N GLU A 33 -0.84 -5.30 -10.36
CA GLU A 33 0.35 -6.16 -10.34
C GLU A 33 0.30 -7.20 -9.21
N ILE A 34 -0.10 -6.78 -8.00
CA ILE A 34 -0.32 -7.69 -6.86
C ILE A 34 -1.33 -8.79 -7.25
N LYS A 35 -2.42 -8.42 -7.92
CA LYS A 35 -3.42 -9.37 -8.42
C LYS A 35 -2.85 -10.35 -9.43
N LYS A 36 -2.07 -9.87 -10.41
CA LYS A 36 -1.44 -10.72 -11.45
C LYS A 36 -0.50 -11.75 -10.84
N LEU A 37 0.22 -11.36 -9.79
CA LEU A 37 1.13 -12.25 -9.06
C LEU A 37 0.41 -13.15 -8.04
N ASN A 38 -0.92 -13.00 -7.90
CA ASN A 38 -1.74 -13.73 -6.94
C ASN A 38 -1.23 -13.59 -5.47
N LEU A 39 -0.77 -12.40 -5.10
CA LEU A 39 -0.30 -12.09 -3.76
C LEU A 39 -1.46 -11.59 -2.89
N VAL A 40 -1.43 -11.93 -1.60
CA VAL A 40 -2.44 -11.49 -0.62
C VAL A 40 -1.90 -10.28 0.10
N ILE A 41 -2.68 -9.20 0.22
CA ILE A 41 -2.28 -8.04 1.03
C ILE A 41 -2.69 -8.28 2.48
N LEU A 42 -1.74 -8.30 3.41
CA LEU A 42 -1.99 -8.46 4.84
C LEU A 42 -2.29 -7.12 5.53
N GLY A 43 -1.90 -6.01 4.92
CA GLY A 43 -2.14 -4.67 5.45
C GLY A 43 -1.29 -3.63 4.76
N GLY A 44 -1.16 -2.49 5.42
CA GLY A 44 -0.29 -1.41 4.99
C GLY A 44 -0.39 -0.21 5.90
N ASP A 45 0.65 0.61 5.85
CA ASP A 45 0.78 1.87 6.56
C ASP A 45 0.65 3.05 5.61
N VAL A 46 0.20 4.17 6.16
CA VAL A 46 0.04 5.44 5.45
C VAL A 46 1.19 6.39 5.78
N TYR A 47 1.70 7.04 4.74
CA TYR A 47 2.80 7.99 4.79
C TYR A 47 2.40 9.31 4.14
N ILE A 48 3.04 10.38 4.59
CA ILE A 48 2.97 11.69 3.97
C ILE A 48 4.39 12.22 3.77
N GLU A 49 4.62 12.91 2.67
CA GLU A 49 5.89 13.58 2.41
C GLU A 49 5.93 14.92 3.15
N LYS A 50 6.90 15.10 4.04
CA LYS A 50 7.15 16.35 4.76
C LYS A 50 8.63 16.70 4.66
N ASN A 51 8.94 17.92 4.21
CA ASN A 51 10.33 18.38 4.03
C ASN A 51 11.17 17.40 3.19
N HIS A 52 10.62 16.89 2.08
CA HIS A 52 11.26 15.91 1.19
C HIS A 52 11.58 14.56 1.86
N ARG A 53 10.90 14.22 2.96
CA ARG A 53 11.08 12.95 3.65
C ARG A 53 9.75 12.28 3.94
N MET A 54 9.68 10.97 3.71
CA MET A 54 8.51 10.17 4.07
C MET A 54 8.36 10.13 5.59
N THR A 55 7.17 10.46 6.05
CA THR A 55 6.80 10.47 7.47
C THR A 55 5.56 9.60 7.67
N LEU A 56 5.64 8.65 8.58
CA LEU A 56 4.51 7.79 8.95
C LEU A 56 3.38 8.63 9.58
N THR A 57 2.13 8.39 9.18
CA THR A 57 0.96 9.05 9.79
C THR A 57 0.43 8.32 11.01
N TYR A 58 0.90 7.08 11.22
CA TYR A 58 0.40 6.10 12.20
C TYR A 58 -1.01 5.56 11.88
N ASP A 59 -1.55 5.89 10.70
CA ASP A 59 -2.73 5.23 10.17
C ASP A 59 -2.33 3.98 9.40
N SER A 60 -3.12 2.92 9.56
CA SER A 60 -2.88 1.66 8.88
C SER A 60 -4.18 0.88 8.68
N TRP A 61 -4.10 -0.17 7.88
CA TRP A 61 -5.14 -1.18 7.77
C TRP A 61 -4.53 -2.57 7.82
N TYR A 62 -5.38 -3.54 8.13
CA TYR A 62 -5.02 -4.95 8.10
C TYR A 62 -6.12 -5.79 7.48
N TYR A 63 -5.72 -6.95 6.97
CA TYR A 63 -6.59 -7.98 6.44
C TYR A 63 -6.27 -9.31 7.14
N ASN A 64 -7.28 -9.88 7.80
CA ASN A 64 -7.16 -11.21 8.40
C ASN A 64 -7.30 -12.27 7.31
N ARG A 65 -6.21 -12.98 7.03
CA ARG A 65 -6.18 -14.06 6.04
C ARG A 65 -7.15 -15.19 6.45
N LEU A 66 -7.98 -15.64 5.51
CA LEU A 66 -8.94 -16.72 5.74
C LEU A 66 -8.38 -18.08 5.33
N TYR A 67 -7.20 -18.10 4.68
CA TYR A 67 -6.55 -19.27 4.10
C TYR A 67 -7.40 -19.92 3.01
N THR A 68 -7.96 -19.09 2.15
CA THR A 68 -8.84 -19.50 1.04
C THR A 68 -8.35 -18.95 -0.29
N PRO A 69 -8.72 -19.57 -1.43
CA PRO A 69 -8.37 -19.04 -2.76
C PRO A 69 -8.87 -17.61 -3.03
N SER A 70 -9.86 -17.14 -2.27
CA SER A 70 -10.39 -15.77 -2.42
C SER A 70 -9.58 -14.73 -1.65
N ASP A 71 -8.61 -15.10 -0.81
CA ASP A 71 -7.83 -14.15 0.01
C ASP A 71 -7.15 -13.06 -0.83
N CYS A 72 -6.61 -13.41 -2.00
CA CYS A 72 -6.01 -12.44 -2.93
C CYS A 72 -7.03 -11.37 -3.35
N LYS A 73 -8.22 -11.79 -3.79
CA LYS A 73 -9.28 -10.84 -4.18
C LYS A 73 -9.78 -10.03 -3.00
N LEU A 74 -10.06 -10.67 -1.86
CA LEU A 74 -10.64 -10.04 -0.68
C LEU A 74 -9.68 -9.03 -0.04
N SER A 75 -8.39 -9.35 0.01
CA SER A 75 -7.36 -8.43 0.50
C SER A 75 -7.19 -7.21 -0.40
N ILE A 76 -7.25 -7.39 -1.73
CA ILE A 76 -7.23 -6.27 -2.69
C ILE A 76 -8.47 -5.40 -2.54
N ASP A 77 -9.65 -6.00 -2.41
CA ASP A 77 -10.91 -5.27 -2.21
C ASP A 77 -10.86 -4.47 -0.89
N LYS A 78 -10.30 -5.05 0.18
CA LYS A 78 -10.08 -4.39 1.48
C LYS A 78 -9.09 -3.23 1.40
N ALA A 79 -7.94 -3.45 0.77
CA ALA A 79 -6.92 -2.41 0.60
C ALA A 79 -7.45 -1.24 -0.24
N ARG A 80 -8.09 -1.54 -1.38
CA ARG A 80 -8.74 -0.51 -2.21
C ARG A 80 -9.76 0.29 -1.41
N GLY A 81 -10.67 -0.38 -0.71
CA GLY A 81 -11.70 0.29 0.08
C GLY A 81 -11.09 1.26 1.11
N TYR A 82 -10.12 0.79 1.89
CA TYR A 82 -9.45 1.65 2.88
C TYR A 82 -8.78 2.86 2.22
N ILE A 83 -7.99 2.66 1.17
CA ILE A 83 -7.23 3.74 0.52
C ILE A 83 -8.19 4.78 -0.08
N TYR A 84 -9.22 4.36 -0.80
CA TYR A 84 -10.20 5.29 -1.38
C TYR A 84 -10.92 6.09 -0.31
N ASP A 85 -11.41 5.44 0.75
CA ASP A 85 -12.04 6.11 1.88
C ASP A 85 -11.09 7.10 2.57
N TYR A 86 -9.80 6.76 2.66
CA TYR A 86 -8.78 7.61 3.27
C TYR A 86 -8.54 8.86 2.43
N ILE A 87 -8.41 8.72 1.12
CA ILE A 87 -8.17 9.84 0.20
C ILE A 87 -9.40 10.75 0.11
N GLU A 88 -10.61 10.20 0.11
CA GLU A 88 -11.84 11.00 0.14
C GLU A 88 -11.90 11.90 1.38
N LYS A 89 -11.44 11.41 2.54
CA LYS A 89 -11.47 12.16 3.80
C LYS A 89 -10.31 13.13 3.98
N ASN A 90 -9.12 12.80 3.45
CA ASN A 90 -7.88 13.49 3.81
C ASN A 90 -7.19 14.21 2.63
N GLY A 91 -7.62 13.96 1.38
CA GLY A 91 -6.96 14.47 0.17
C GLY A 91 -5.94 13.49 -0.42
N ASP A 92 -5.28 13.87 -1.51
CA ASP A 92 -4.52 12.96 -2.40
C ASP A 92 -3.00 12.98 -2.22
N LEU A 93 -2.49 13.66 -1.18
CA LEU A 93 -1.06 13.83 -0.89
C LEU A 93 -0.40 12.67 -0.14
N TYR A 94 -1.08 11.53 -0.03
CA TYR A 94 -0.63 10.38 0.77
C TYR A 94 -0.02 9.25 -0.06
N TYR A 95 0.81 8.49 0.62
CA TYR A 95 1.53 7.34 0.11
C TYR A 95 1.18 6.09 0.94
N PHE A 96 1.15 4.94 0.28
CA PHE A 96 0.69 3.69 0.88
C PHE A 96 1.75 2.60 0.71
N SER A 97 2.10 1.92 1.80
CA SER A 97 2.84 0.67 1.76
C SER A 97 1.89 -0.52 1.61
N PHE A 98 2.40 -1.66 1.17
CA PHE A 98 1.62 -2.90 1.06
C PHE A 98 2.42 -4.03 1.69
N ILE A 99 1.89 -4.57 2.79
CA ILE A 99 2.41 -5.78 3.44
C ILE A 99 1.74 -6.97 2.76
N LEU A 100 2.53 -7.95 2.31
CA LEU A 100 2.09 -9.11 1.50
C LEU A 100 2.30 -10.45 2.23
#